data_AF-A0A9J6GNM9-F1
#
_entry.id   AF-A0A9J6GNM9-F1
#
_cell.length_a   1.000
_cell.length_b   1.000
_cell.length_c   1.000
_cell.angle_alpha   90.00
_cell.angle_beta   90.00
_cell.angle_gamma   90.00
#
_symmetry.space_group_name_H-M   'P 1'
#
loop_
_entity.id
_entity.type
_entity.pdbx_description
1 polymer ?
#
loop_
_entity_poly.entity_id
_entity_poly.type
_entity_poly.pdbx_seq_one_letter_code
_entity_poly.pdbx_strand_id
1 'polypeptide(L)'
;MPRRFLPYDNRTATIKELQRRNTWHWLTYLNFLLEDAGVQFHRQSSVVVLDREYVGRLALQLSKYSSKTLLNYLGYALLVKFSPLLPSDVDSLVPLSHNNHIETVSHRLQACVHMLEDLCPYWVRKMARMTLSRENVTTPRWHYDEEMHKLVYLVRESMKQTVQLATWLSQAEVAQRRRNSRSFGSTS
;
A
#
# COMPACT_ATOMS: atom_id res chain seq x y z
N MET A 1 -15.76 1.96 -16.78
CA MET A 1 -15.21 3.33 -16.64
C MET A 1 -13.69 3.23 -16.47
N PRO A 2 -12.87 3.59 -17.46
CA PRO A 2 -11.42 3.55 -17.32
C PRO A 2 -10.96 4.61 -16.32
N ARG A 3 -10.23 4.20 -15.27
CA ARG A 3 -9.60 5.11 -14.30
C ARG A 3 -8.54 5.93 -15.03
N ARG A 4 -8.87 7.17 -15.44
CA ARG A 4 -7.89 8.13 -15.95
C ARG A 4 -6.84 8.37 -14.86
N PHE A 5 -5.56 8.21 -15.22
CA PHE A 5 -4.44 8.61 -14.37
C PHE A 5 -4.49 10.13 -14.20
N LEU A 6 -5.10 10.60 -13.11
CA LEU A 6 -5.05 12.00 -12.73
C LEU A 6 -3.59 12.38 -12.44
N PRO A 7 -3.08 13.49 -13.01
CA PRO A 7 -1.71 13.95 -12.77
C PRO A 7 -1.46 14.18 -11.28
N TYR A 8 -0.21 13.94 -10.85
CA TYR A 8 0.24 13.97 -9.45
C TYR A 8 -0.06 15.32 -8.76
N ASP A 9 0.01 16.43 -9.51
CA ASP A 9 -0.24 17.78 -8.99
C ASP A 9 -1.68 18.02 -8.50
N ASN A 10 -2.66 17.24 -8.97
CA ASN A 10 -4.05 17.37 -8.49
C ASN A 10 -4.31 16.60 -7.18
N ARG A 11 -3.31 15.92 -6.63
CA ARG A 11 -3.44 15.10 -5.41
C ARG A 11 -2.83 15.75 -4.18
N THR A 12 -1.99 16.76 -4.34
CA THR A 12 -1.42 17.50 -3.22
C THR A 12 -2.45 18.50 -2.68
N ALA A 13 -2.67 18.49 -1.38
CA ALA A 13 -3.51 19.47 -0.69
C ALA A 13 -2.78 19.97 0.54
N THR A 14 -2.96 21.24 0.89
CA THR A 14 -2.41 21.74 2.17
C THR A 14 -3.26 21.23 3.33
N ILE A 15 -2.65 21.03 4.51
CA ILE A 15 -3.40 20.62 5.71
C ILE A 15 -4.50 21.64 6.03
N LYS A 16 -4.29 22.94 5.73
CA LYS A 16 -5.32 23.98 5.84
C LYS A 16 -6.55 23.71 4.95
N GLU A 17 -6.37 23.20 3.74
CA GLU A 17 -7.47 22.85 2.84
C GLU A 17 -8.27 21.65 3.35
N LEU A 18 -7.62 20.72 4.05
CA LEU A 18 -8.29 19.61 4.73
C LEU A 18 -9.07 20.06 5.97
N GLN A 19 -8.69 21.20 6.56
CA GLN A 19 -8.97 21.60 7.95
C GLN A 19 -10.40 22.08 8.24
N ARG A 20 -11.32 22.14 7.26
CA ARG A 20 -12.63 22.81 7.44
C ARG A 20 -13.84 21.93 7.12
N ARG A 21 -13.91 20.72 7.68
CA ARG A 21 -15.17 19.98 7.78
C ARG A 21 -15.35 19.38 9.18
N ASN A 22 -16.30 19.93 9.93
CA ASN A 22 -16.81 19.44 11.21
C ASN A 22 -15.76 19.37 12.35
N THR A 23 -15.93 18.41 13.26
CA THR A 23 -15.18 18.17 14.51
C THR A 23 -13.83 17.47 14.31
N TRP A 24 -13.45 17.15 13.06
CA TRP A 24 -12.23 16.39 12.79
C TRP A 24 -11.03 17.32 12.52
N HIS A 25 -10.02 17.25 13.39
CA HIS A 25 -8.82 18.08 13.32
C HIS A 25 -7.63 17.31 12.73
N TRP A 26 -7.49 17.35 11.40
CA TRP A 26 -6.40 16.67 10.68
C TRP A 26 -4.99 17.02 11.16
N LEU A 27 -4.75 18.29 11.51
CA LEU A 27 -3.44 18.74 12.01
C LEU A 27 -3.07 18.03 13.33
N THR A 28 -4.00 18.01 14.28
CA THR A 28 -3.80 17.36 15.59
C THR A 28 -3.63 15.85 15.42
N TYR A 29 -4.46 15.23 14.59
CA TYR A 29 -4.37 13.80 14.30
C TYR A 29 -3.03 13.39 13.69
N LEU A 30 -2.53 14.12 12.69
CA LEU A 30 -1.27 13.81 12.03
C LEU A 30 -0.06 14.02 12.96
N ASN A 31 -0.08 15.08 13.76
CA ASN A 31 0.97 15.31 14.75
C ASN A 31 1.00 14.23 15.81
N PHE A 32 -0.17 13.78 16.29
CA PHE A 32 -0.26 12.67 17.23
C PHE A 32 0.25 11.35 16.63
N LEU A 33 -0.12 11.04 15.38
CA LEU A 33 0.28 9.80 14.71
C LEU A 33 1.80 9.70 14.49
N LEU A 34 2.47 10.83 14.27
CA LEU A 34 3.88 10.90 13.88
C LEU A 34 4.77 11.57 14.93
N GLU A 35 4.25 11.72 16.15
CA GLU A 35 4.98 12.27 17.30
C GLU A 35 6.24 11.45 17.58
N ASP A 36 6.11 10.12 17.63
CA ASP A 36 7.22 9.18 17.86
C ASP A 36 8.25 9.16 16.72
N ALA A 37 7.83 9.56 15.52
CA ALA A 37 8.72 9.67 14.35
C ALA A 37 9.47 11.01 14.31
N GLY A 38 9.21 11.93 15.24
CA GLY A 38 9.83 13.26 15.28
C GLY A 38 9.37 14.20 14.16
N VAL A 39 8.27 13.88 13.47
CA VAL A 39 7.76 14.69 12.35
C VAL A 39 6.67 15.62 12.84
N GLN A 40 6.89 16.92 12.72
CA GLN A 40 5.88 17.94 13.02
C GLN A 40 5.27 18.52 11.75
N PHE A 41 3.94 18.50 11.68
CA PHE A 41 3.18 19.14 10.63
C PHE A 41 2.73 20.53 11.05
N HIS A 42 2.73 21.43 10.07
CA HIS A 42 2.19 22.78 10.18
C HIS A 42 1.02 22.94 9.20
N ARG A 43 0.23 24.01 9.37
CA ARG A 43 -0.95 24.26 8.50
C ARG A 43 -0.61 24.37 7.01
N GLN A 44 0.62 24.75 6.69
CA GLN A 44 1.13 24.90 5.32
C GLN A 44 1.79 23.62 4.78
N SER A 45 1.95 22.58 5.60
CA SER A 45 2.49 21.31 5.13
C SER A 45 1.59 20.72 4.05
N SER A 46 2.21 20.25 2.97
CA SER A 46 1.54 19.62 1.85
C SER A 46 1.42 18.11 2.11
N VAL A 47 0.24 17.56 1.87
CA VAL A 47 -0.02 16.12 1.98
C VAL A 47 -0.62 15.60 0.68
N VAL A 48 -0.24 14.38 0.30
CA VAL A 48 -0.79 13.72 -0.88
C VAL A 48 -2.08 12.99 -0.48
N VAL A 49 -3.19 13.44 -1.06
CA VAL A 49 -4.52 12.87 -0.86
C VAL A 49 -4.85 11.98 -2.06
N LEU A 50 -4.88 10.66 -1.84
CA LEU A 50 -5.17 9.69 -2.89
C LEU A 50 -6.60 9.79 -3.41
N ASP A 51 -7.56 10.04 -2.52
CA ASP A 51 -8.97 10.24 -2.85
C ASP A 51 -9.56 11.38 -2.01
N ARG A 52 -9.74 12.54 -2.64
CA ARG A 52 -10.26 13.75 -1.99
C ARG A 52 -11.73 13.63 -1.60
N GLU A 53 -12.53 12.91 -2.40
CA GLU A 53 -13.96 12.74 -2.17
C GLU A 53 -14.20 11.84 -0.96
N TYR A 54 -13.45 10.74 -0.88
CA TYR A 54 -13.45 9.84 0.27
C TYR A 54 -13.08 10.58 1.56
N VAL A 55 -11.94 11.29 1.58
CA VAL A 55 -11.48 12.03 2.77
C VAL A 55 -12.49 13.10 3.20
N GLY A 56 -13.08 13.82 2.23
CA GLY A 56 -14.10 14.82 2.49
C GLY A 56 -15.41 14.26 3.05
N ARG A 57 -15.78 13.02 2.68
CA ARG A 57 -16.96 12.31 3.20
C ARG A 57 -16.66 11.60 4.52
N LEU A 58 -15.44 11.14 4.74
CA LEU A 58 -15.04 10.41 5.94
C LEU A 58 -15.27 11.23 7.21
N ALA A 59 -14.78 12.48 7.25
CA ALA A 59 -14.99 13.37 8.39
C ALA A 59 -16.49 13.61 8.67
N LEU A 60 -17.30 13.75 7.61
CA LEU A 60 -18.76 13.89 7.73
C LEU A 60 -19.41 12.63 8.31
N GLN A 61 -19.04 11.44 7.82
CA GLN A 61 -19.60 10.18 8.32
C GLN A 61 -19.17 9.89 9.76
N LEU A 62 -17.90 10.09 10.11
CA LEU A 62 -17.39 9.90 11.47
C LEU A 62 -18.12 10.81 12.47
N SER A 63 -18.44 12.05 12.09
CA SER A 63 -19.17 12.98 12.96
C SER A 63 -20.62 12.59 13.28
N LYS A 64 -21.20 11.61 12.56
CA LYS A 64 -22.58 11.12 12.82
C LYS A 64 -22.65 10.06 13.91
N TYR A 65 -21.53 9.42 14.24
CA TYR A 65 -21.49 8.32 15.20
C TYR A 65 -20.98 8.80 16.55
N SER A 66 -21.46 8.19 17.63
CA SER A 66 -20.94 8.46 18.97
C SER A 66 -19.52 7.93 19.13
N SER A 67 -18.71 8.54 20.01
CA SER A 67 -17.36 8.06 20.33
C SER A 67 -17.38 6.60 20.81
N LYS A 68 -18.43 6.19 21.55
CA LYS A 68 -18.62 4.80 21.99
C LYS A 68 -18.77 3.84 20.81
N THR A 69 -19.55 4.22 19.80
CA THR A 69 -19.74 3.41 18.58
C THR A 69 -18.43 3.27 17.80
N LEU A 70 -17.68 4.37 17.65
CA LEU A 70 -16.39 4.36 16.96
C LEU A 70 -15.36 3.51 17.70
N LEU A 71 -15.29 3.61 19.03
CA LEU A 71 -14.41 2.77 19.86
C LEU A 71 -14.79 1.30 19.81
N ASN A 72 -16.09 0.97 19.83
CA ASN A 72 -16.56 -0.40 19.68
C ASN A 72 -16.16 -0.98 18.32
N TYR A 73 -16.32 -0.20 17.25
CA TYR A 73 -15.89 -0.61 15.91
C TYR A 73 -14.37 -0.83 15.85
N LEU A 74 -13.59 0.08 16.42
CA LEU A 74 -12.13 -0.05 16.48
C LEU A 74 -11.72 -1.29 17.29
N GLY A 75 -12.34 -1.51 18.45
CA GLY A 75 -12.10 -2.68 19.29
C GLY A 75 -12.43 -3.99 18.57
N TYR A 76 -13.57 -4.03 17.88
CA TYR A 76 -13.94 -5.18 17.04
C TYR A 76 -12.93 -5.41 15.90
N ALA A 77 -12.53 -4.36 15.18
CA ALA A 77 -11.56 -4.48 14.09
C ALA A 77 -10.20 -4.98 14.57
N LEU A 78 -9.72 -4.51 15.73
CA LEU A 78 -8.51 -5.01 16.37
C LEU A 78 -8.66 -6.47 16.82
N LEU A 79 -9.79 -6.82 17.44
CA LEU A 79 -10.07 -8.18 17.88
C LEU A 79 -10.08 -9.16 16.70
N VAL A 80 -10.72 -8.80 15.59
CA VAL A 80 -10.70 -9.60 14.36
C VAL A 80 -9.29 -9.71 13.81
N LYS A 81 -8.55 -8.59 13.70
CA LYS A 81 -7.19 -8.59 13.17
C LYS A 81 -6.24 -9.47 14.00
N PHE A 82 -6.36 -9.46 15.32
CA PHE A 82 -5.49 -10.22 16.23
C PHE A 82 -6.06 -11.57 16.67
N SER A 83 -7.28 -11.92 16.25
CA SER A 83 -7.91 -13.21 16.56
C SER A 83 -7.03 -14.44 16.31
N PRO A 84 -6.13 -14.51 15.31
CA PRO A 84 -5.29 -15.70 15.11
C PRO A 84 -4.29 -15.95 16.26
N LEU A 85 -3.91 -14.89 16.97
CA LEU A 85 -2.96 -14.91 18.08
C LEU A 85 -3.62 -15.15 19.45
N LEU A 86 -4.95 -15.03 19.53
CA LEU A 86 -5.73 -15.11 20.77
C LEU A 86 -6.23 -16.54 21.05
N PRO A 87 -6.62 -16.90 22.29
CA PRO A 87 -7.12 -18.24 22.61
C PRO A 87 -8.32 -18.69 21.76
N SER A 88 -8.65 -19.98 21.80
CA SER A 88 -9.72 -20.61 20.99
C SER A 88 -11.12 -20.00 21.15
N ASP A 89 -11.36 -19.22 22.21
CA ASP A 89 -12.63 -18.55 22.47
C ASP A 89 -13.03 -17.56 21.35
N VAL A 90 -12.08 -17.12 20.53
CA VAL A 90 -12.32 -16.21 19.38
C VAL A 90 -12.13 -16.88 18.02
N ASP A 91 -12.12 -18.22 17.95
CA ASP A 91 -11.92 -18.95 16.69
C ASP A 91 -12.95 -18.60 15.60
N SER A 92 -14.16 -18.19 16.00
CA SER A 92 -15.20 -17.72 15.08
C SER A 92 -14.84 -16.43 14.32
N LEU A 93 -13.89 -15.64 14.84
CA LEU A 93 -13.43 -14.39 14.22
C LEU A 93 -12.25 -14.59 13.26
N VAL A 94 -11.54 -15.72 13.37
CA VAL A 94 -10.34 -16.03 12.58
C VAL A 94 -10.59 -16.01 11.07
N PRO A 95 -11.71 -16.54 10.54
CA PRO A 95 -12.00 -16.43 9.11
C PRO A 95 -12.17 -14.98 8.64
N LEU A 96 -12.56 -14.05 9.52
CA LEU A 96 -12.75 -12.64 9.16
C LEU A 96 -11.44 -11.85 9.12
N SER A 97 -10.33 -12.43 9.60
CA SER A 97 -9.05 -11.72 9.72
C SER A 97 -8.25 -11.68 8.41
N HIS A 98 -8.63 -12.45 7.39
CA HIS A 98 -7.89 -12.59 6.13
C HIS A 98 -8.84 -12.83 4.96
N ASN A 99 -8.35 -12.60 3.74
CA ASN A 99 -9.08 -12.85 2.49
C ASN A 99 -8.48 -14.05 1.75
N ASN A 100 -9.13 -14.52 0.69
CA ASN A 100 -8.66 -15.63 -0.18
C ASN A 100 -8.55 -16.98 0.53
N HIS A 101 -9.65 -17.44 1.12
CA HIS A 101 -9.68 -18.72 1.84
C HIS A 101 -9.39 -19.92 0.94
N ILE A 102 -8.59 -20.83 1.47
CA ILE A 102 -8.27 -22.14 0.90
C ILE A 102 -8.93 -23.20 1.78
N GLU A 103 -9.87 -23.97 1.23
CA GLU A 103 -10.69 -24.92 2.01
C GLU A 103 -9.87 -26.04 2.68
N THR A 104 -8.74 -26.41 2.10
CA THR A 104 -7.90 -27.54 2.56
C THR A 104 -6.97 -27.19 3.71
N VAL A 105 -6.88 -25.92 4.11
CA VAL A 105 -5.94 -25.42 5.13
C VAL A 105 -6.72 -24.86 6.30
N SER A 106 -6.26 -25.05 7.53
CA SER A 106 -6.94 -24.45 8.69
C SER A 106 -6.96 -22.91 8.59
N HIS A 107 -8.12 -22.30 8.89
CA HIS A 107 -8.27 -20.84 8.84
C HIS A 107 -7.24 -20.11 9.67
N ARG A 108 -6.85 -20.70 10.80
CA ARG A 108 -5.88 -20.12 11.72
C ARG A 108 -4.48 -20.09 11.14
N LEU A 109 -4.05 -21.15 10.48
CA LEU A 109 -2.76 -21.17 9.79
C LEU A 109 -2.74 -20.15 8.65
N GLN A 110 -3.81 -20.10 7.85
CA GLN A 110 -3.94 -19.12 6.76
C GLN A 110 -3.86 -17.69 7.30
N ALA A 111 -4.62 -17.39 8.35
CA ALA A 111 -4.63 -16.08 8.97
C ALA A 111 -3.26 -15.65 9.50
N CYS A 112 -2.52 -16.56 10.14
CA CYS A 112 -1.15 -16.30 10.60
C CYS A 112 -0.18 -16.04 9.44
N VAL A 113 -0.30 -16.78 8.33
CA VAL A 113 0.54 -16.56 7.13
C VAL A 113 0.24 -15.21 6.48
N HIS A 114 -1.04 -14.84 6.36
CA HIS A 114 -1.43 -13.53 5.86
C HIS A 114 -0.92 -12.40 6.75
N MET A 115 -1.04 -12.55 8.08
CA MET A 115 -0.51 -11.58 9.03
C MET A 115 1.03 -11.45 8.92
N LEU A 116 1.74 -12.56 8.72
CA LEU A 116 3.18 -12.55 8.51
C LEU A 116 3.58 -11.81 7.23
N GLU A 117 2.86 -12.04 6.13
CA GLU A 117 3.11 -11.34 4.86
C GLU A 117 2.80 -9.83 4.96
N ASP A 118 1.80 -9.43 5.76
CA ASP A 118 1.50 -8.02 6.04
C ASP A 118 2.61 -7.34 6.87
N LEU A 119 3.18 -8.03 7.86
CA LEU A 119 4.31 -7.51 8.67
C LEU A 119 5.62 -7.52 7.89
N CYS A 120 5.83 -8.54 7.07
CA CYS A 120 7.06 -8.81 6.35
C CYS A 120 6.74 -9.04 4.87
N PRO A 121 6.54 -7.97 4.08
CA PRO A 121 6.20 -8.11 2.67
C PRO A 121 7.24 -8.97 1.94
N TYR A 122 6.76 -9.90 1.11
CA TYR A 122 7.54 -10.81 0.28
C TYR A 122 8.32 -11.91 1.02
N TRP A 123 8.17 -12.04 2.34
CA TRP A 123 8.88 -13.08 3.10
C TRP A 123 8.41 -14.48 2.72
N VAL A 124 7.10 -14.69 2.53
CA VAL A 124 6.56 -15.99 2.12
C VAL A 124 7.13 -16.39 0.76
N ARG A 125 7.24 -15.42 -0.16
CA ARG A 125 7.88 -15.62 -1.47
C ARG A 125 9.36 -15.97 -1.34
N LYS A 126 10.09 -15.30 -0.44
CA LYS A 126 11.51 -15.57 -0.18
C LYS A 126 11.70 -16.98 0.39
N MET A 127 10.88 -17.38 1.35
CA MET A 127 10.89 -18.73 1.92
C MET A 127 10.59 -19.79 0.85
N ALA A 128 9.57 -19.58 0.03
CA ALA A 128 9.24 -20.49 -1.07
C ALA A 128 10.40 -20.66 -2.07
N ARG A 129 11.12 -19.57 -2.38
CA ARG A 129 12.33 -19.66 -3.24
C ARG A 129 13.45 -20.47 -2.59
N MET A 130 13.64 -20.35 -1.28
CA MET A 130 14.66 -21.11 -0.54
C MET A 130 14.30 -22.59 -0.45
N THR A 131 13.01 -22.94 -0.28
CA THR A 131 12.58 -24.33 -0.10
C THR A 131 12.34 -25.09 -1.40
N LEU A 132 11.90 -24.41 -2.47
CA LEU A 132 11.59 -25.04 -3.77
C LEU A 132 12.77 -25.00 -4.76
N SER A 133 13.87 -24.33 -4.42
CA SER A 133 15.09 -24.39 -5.23
C SER A 133 15.74 -25.78 -5.09
N ARG A 134 15.93 -26.47 -6.22
CA ARG A 134 16.50 -27.83 -6.30
C ARG A 134 17.94 -27.96 -5.80
N GLU A 135 18.65 -26.85 -5.57
CA GLU A 135 20.08 -26.86 -5.23
C GLU A 135 20.36 -25.90 -4.05
N ASN A 136 20.86 -26.47 -2.95
CA ASN A 136 21.43 -25.89 -1.72
C ASN A 136 20.87 -24.53 -1.21
N VAL A 137 20.04 -24.67 -0.18
CA VAL A 137 19.20 -23.68 0.54
C VAL A 137 19.96 -22.52 1.23
N THR A 138 21.30 -22.53 1.24
CA THR A 138 22.10 -21.52 1.96
C THR A 138 22.70 -20.41 1.10
N THR A 139 22.59 -20.50 -0.23
CA THR A 139 23.11 -19.46 -1.13
C THR A 139 21.95 -18.75 -1.84
N PRO A 140 21.77 -17.42 -1.67
CA PRO A 140 20.81 -16.68 -2.48
C PRO A 140 21.23 -16.82 -3.94
N ARG A 141 20.50 -17.63 -4.71
CA ARG A 141 20.79 -17.82 -6.13
C ARG A 141 20.29 -16.65 -6.93
N TRP A 142 21.21 -15.74 -7.18
CA TRP A 142 21.09 -14.60 -8.08
C TRP A 142 20.70 -14.99 -9.52
N HIS A 143 20.76 -16.27 -9.91
CA HIS A 143 20.44 -16.69 -11.28
C HIS A 143 19.00 -16.34 -11.69
N TYR A 144 18.00 -16.59 -10.83
CA TYR A 144 16.62 -16.18 -11.14
C TYR A 144 16.45 -14.67 -11.17
N ASP A 145 17.18 -13.95 -10.33
CA ASP A 145 17.16 -12.50 -10.33
C ASP A 145 17.87 -11.95 -11.57
N GLU A 146 18.96 -12.56 -12.04
CA GLU A 146 19.70 -12.20 -13.25
C GLU A 146 18.87 -12.45 -14.51
N GLU A 147 18.20 -13.60 -14.61
CA GLU A 147 17.28 -13.90 -15.71
C GLU A 147 16.05 -12.98 -15.69
N MET A 148 15.53 -12.63 -14.51
CA MET A 148 14.51 -11.58 -14.39
C MET A 148 15.03 -10.21 -14.76
N HIS A 149 16.27 -9.85 -14.44
CA HIS A 149 16.87 -8.58 -14.87
C HIS A 149 17.00 -8.53 -16.39
N LYS A 150 17.43 -9.63 -17.03
CA LYS A 150 17.48 -9.76 -18.50
C LYS A 150 16.07 -9.61 -19.11
N LEU A 151 15.07 -10.28 -18.55
CA LEU A 151 13.69 -10.17 -19.01
C LEU A 151 13.15 -8.74 -18.86
N VAL A 152 13.37 -8.11 -17.71
CA VAL A 152 12.97 -6.72 -17.43
C VAL A 152 13.65 -5.76 -18.41
N TYR A 153 14.94 -5.97 -18.69
CA TYR A 153 15.68 -5.19 -19.67
C TYR A 153 15.07 -5.33 -21.07
N LEU A 154 14.83 -6.54 -21.54
CA LEU A 154 14.24 -6.82 -22.85
C LEU A 154 12.83 -6.22 -22.99
N VAL A 155 11.99 -6.36 -21.96
CA VAL A 155 10.66 -5.75 -21.93
C VAL A 155 10.76 -4.22 -21.97
N ARG A 156 11.69 -3.63 -21.23
CA ARG A 156 11.90 -2.18 -21.20
C ARG A 156 12.36 -1.64 -22.55
N GLU A 157 13.29 -2.32 -23.22
CA GLU A 157 13.73 -1.92 -24.56
C GLU A 157 12.61 -2.10 -25.60
N SER A 158 11.87 -3.20 -25.55
CA SER A 158 10.69 -3.41 -26.40
C SER A 158 9.66 -2.31 -26.19
N MET A 159 9.31 -1.96 -24.94
CA MET A 159 8.40 -0.86 -24.63
C MET A 159 8.91 0.49 -25.14
N LYS A 160 10.22 0.78 -25.04
CA LYS A 160 10.81 2.01 -25.58
C LYS A 160 10.62 2.08 -27.10
N GLN A 161 10.82 0.98 -27.80
CA GLN A 161 10.61 0.90 -29.25
C GLN A 161 9.14 1.09 -29.60
N THR A 162 8.22 0.42 -28.90
CA THR A 162 6.77 0.56 -29.12
C THR A 162 6.28 1.99 -28.86
N VAL A 163 6.79 2.67 -27.81
CA VAL A 163 6.43 4.06 -27.50
C VAL A 163 6.97 5.03 -28.56
N GLN A 164 8.13 4.76 -29.16
CA GLN A 164 8.68 5.58 -30.25
C GLN A 164 7.87 5.45 -31.55
N LEU A 165 7.28 4.28 -31.79
CA LEU A 165 6.47 3.98 -32.97
C LEU A 165 4.97 4.28 -32.76
N ALA A 166 4.57 4.69 -31.55
CA ALA A 166 3.18 4.95 -31.22
C ALA A 166 2.71 6.29 -31.82
N THR A 167 1.92 6.22 -32.89
CA THR A 167 1.36 7.38 -33.62
C THR A 167 0.34 8.19 -32.82
N TRP A 168 -0.13 7.67 -31.68
CA TRP A 168 -1.11 8.31 -30.80
C TRP A 168 -0.48 9.07 -29.63
N LEU A 169 0.85 9.04 -29.48
CA LEU A 169 1.60 9.77 -28.45
C LEU A 169 2.24 11.02 -29.05
N SER A 170 2.04 12.18 -28.42
CA SER A 170 2.68 13.42 -28.86
C SER A 170 4.18 13.39 -28.52
N GLN A 171 5.04 13.97 -29.37
CA GLN A 171 6.50 14.01 -29.12
C GLN A 171 6.87 14.74 -27.81
N ALA A 172 6.03 15.65 -27.34
CA ALA A 172 6.17 16.33 -26.05
C ALA A 172 5.98 15.37 -24.86
N GLU A 173 5.02 14.45 -24.92
CA GLU A 173 4.78 13.44 -23.87
C GLU A 173 5.91 12.40 -23.82
N VAL A 174 6.49 12.06 -24.97
CA VAL A 174 7.66 11.18 -25.07
C VAL A 174 8.91 11.84 -24.45
N ALA A 175 9.10 13.15 -24.65
CA ALA A 175 10.20 13.92 -24.05
C ALA A 175 10.05 14.13 -22.53
N GLN A 176 8.82 14.37 -22.04
CA GLN A 176 8.50 14.51 -20.62
C GLN A 176 8.81 13.20 -19.85
N ARG A 177 8.46 12.04 -20.41
CA ARG A 177 8.76 10.73 -19.80
C ARG A 177 10.25 10.40 -19.78
N ARG A 178 11.03 10.81 -20.80
CA ARG A 178 12.50 10.68 -20.79
C ARG A 178 13.15 11.43 -19.62
N ARG A 179 12.66 12.63 -19.27
CA ARG A 179 13.15 13.40 -18.10
C ARG A 179 12.86 12.70 -16.77
N ASN A 180 11.64 12.23 -16.56
CA ASN A 180 11.26 11.55 -15.30
C ASN A 180 11.97 10.19 -15.10
N SER A 181 12.34 9.50 -16.19
CA SER A 181 13.11 8.26 -16.09
C SER A 181 14.59 8.45 -15.74
N ARG A 182 15.13 9.68 -15.88
CA ARG A 182 16.51 10.03 -15.47
C ARG A 182 16.58 10.46 -14.01
N SER A 183 15.52 11.02 -13.43
CA SER A 183 15.47 11.42 -12.01
C SER A 183 15.28 10.26 -11.03
N PHE A 184 14.80 9.10 -11.51
CA PHE A 184 14.66 7.87 -10.68
C PHE A 184 15.90 6.97 -10.70
N GLY A 185 16.94 7.29 -11.48
CA GLY A 185 18.18 6.50 -11.57
C GLY A 185 19.36 7.11 -10.81
N SER A 186 19.14 8.14 -10.00
CA SER A 186 20.21 8.89 -9.29
C SER A 186 20.08 8.86 -7.76
N THR A 187 19.30 7.94 -7.19
CA THR A 187 19.36 7.62 -5.77
C THR A 187 19.37 6.10 -5.58
N SER A 188 20.58 5.61 -5.32
CA SER A 188 20.96 4.32 -4.71
C SER A 188 20.83 3.07 -5.58
#